data_AF-A0A0F0CCA2-F1
#
_entry.id   AF-A0A0F0CCA2-F1
#
_cell.length_a   1.000
_cell.length_b   1.000
_cell.length_c   1.000
_cell.angle_alpha   90.00
_cell.angle_beta   90.00
_cell.angle_gamma   90.00
#
_symmetry.space_group_name_H-M   'P 1'
#
loop_
_entity.id
_entity.type
_entity.pdbx_description
1 polymer ?
#
loop_
_entity_poly.entity_id
_entity_poly.type
_entity_poly.pdbx_seq_one_letter_code
_entity_poly.pdbx_strand_id
1 'polypeptide(L)'
;MSKAQTVQKAAQTAAEQPLPMKIDVKIGSIRPDGNVRAYASVNLNDCFAIRNVKIVDSTKGLFIAMPSYKAGNGEYKDICFPVTKEFREQLNQAVVDAYQQALTQSQAQGRQLMEQASQPEQQPGMQMAGL
;
A
#
# COMPACT_ATOMS: atom_id res chain seq x y z
N MET A 1 19.12 29.71 -59.12
CA MET A 1 18.63 28.36 -58.74
C MET A 1 19.06 28.13 -57.29
N SER A 2 18.32 28.49 -56.24
CA SER A 2 16.94 28.12 -55.83
C SER A 2 16.83 26.68 -55.31
N LYS A 3 16.88 26.56 -53.96
CA LYS A 3 16.14 25.69 -53.01
C LYS A 3 16.97 25.59 -51.71
N ALA A 4 16.74 26.35 -50.64
CA ALA A 4 15.59 26.42 -49.72
C ALA A 4 15.32 25.11 -48.94
N GLN A 5 15.78 25.12 -47.68
CA GLN A 5 15.11 24.68 -46.44
C GLN A 5 14.32 23.36 -46.40
N THR A 6 14.67 22.48 -45.44
CA THR A 6 13.68 21.79 -44.59
C THR A 6 14.31 21.45 -43.21
N VAL A 7 14.16 22.38 -42.25
CA VAL A 7 13.81 22.23 -40.81
C VAL A 7 14.37 20.99 -40.06
N GLN A 8 15.29 21.11 -39.10
CA GLN A 8 15.03 21.49 -37.69
C GLN A 8 13.74 20.91 -37.09
N LYS A 9 13.89 19.91 -36.22
CA LYS A 9 12.99 19.61 -35.09
C LYS A 9 13.91 19.19 -33.95
N ALA A 10 14.34 20.11 -33.08
CA ALA A 10 13.64 20.55 -31.85
C ALA A 10 13.27 19.32 -30.99
N ALA A 11 13.76 19.10 -29.77
CA ALA A 11 14.39 19.92 -28.75
C ALA A 11 15.20 18.95 -27.84
N GLN A 12 16.38 19.29 -27.34
CA GLN A 12 16.54 19.72 -25.94
C GLN A 12 15.49 19.13 -24.98
N THR A 13 15.86 18.05 -24.29
CA THR A 13 15.43 17.80 -22.91
C THR A 13 16.74 17.48 -22.18
N ALA A 14 17.51 18.50 -21.77
CA ALA A 14 17.47 19.04 -20.42
C ALA A 14 17.30 17.91 -19.39
N ALA A 15 18.27 17.76 -18.50
CA ALA A 15 18.26 16.79 -17.41
C ALA A 15 16.93 16.84 -16.63
N GLU A 16 15.98 16.00 -17.03
CA GLU A 16 14.78 15.75 -16.26
C GLU A 16 15.25 14.76 -15.19
N GLN A 17 15.63 15.29 -14.03
CA GLN A 17 15.66 14.47 -12.82
C GLN A 17 14.29 13.78 -12.80
N PRO A 18 14.20 12.43 -12.90
CA PRO A 18 12.91 11.78 -12.89
C PRO A 18 12.23 12.22 -11.60
N LEU A 19 11.19 13.04 -11.74
CA LEU A 19 10.46 13.57 -10.59
C LEU A 19 10.12 12.35 -9.72
N PRO A 20 10.46 12.36 -8.43
CA PRO A 20 10.22 11.21 -7.58
C PRO A 20 8.72 10.90 -7.67
N MET A 21 8.39 9.73 -8.23
CA MET A 21 7.01 9.30 -8.32
C MET A 21 6.46 9.22 -6.91
N LYS A 22 5.38 9.96 -6.65
CA LYS A 22 4.70 9.89 -5.36
C LYS A 22 3.94 8.58 -5.32
N ILE A 23 4.29 7.72 -4.36
CA ILE A 23 3.64 6.44 -4.13
C ILE A 23 2.95 6.54 -2.78
N ASP A 24 1.63 6.63 -2.80
CA ASP A 24 0.81 6.61 -1.59
C ASP A 24 0.24 5.20 -1.41
N VAL A 25 0.45 4.59 -0.24
CA VAL A 25 0.01 3.22 0.02
C VAL A 25 -1.00 3.23 1.15
N LYS A 26 -2.18 2.65 0.87
CA LYS A 26 -3.23 2.43 1.86
C LYS A 26 -3.38 0.95 2.12
N ILE A 27 -3.09 0.57 3.36
CA ILE A 27 -3.32 -0.80 3.84
C ILE A 27 -4.82 -0.93 4.14
N GLY A 28 -5.43 -1.94 3.53
CA GLY A 28 -6.82 -2.32 3.79
C GLY A 28 -6.88 -3.29 4.97
N SER A 29 -7.24 -4.54 4.69
CA SER A 29 -7.32 -5.58 5.71
C SER A 29 -5.99 -6.28 5.91
N ILE A 30 -5.50 -6.29 7.15
CA ILE A 30 -4.40 -7.14 7.60
C ILE A 30 -4.96 -8.51 7.97
N ARG A 31 -4.33 -9.57 7.47
CA ARG A 31 -4.64 -10.96 7.75
C ARG A 31 -3.43 -11.64 8.38
N PRO A 32 -3.52 -12.08 9.64
CA PRO A 32 -2.40 -12.76 10.29
C PRO A 32 -2.19 -14.20 9.80
N ASP A 33 -3.20 -14.79 9.15
CA ASP A 33 -3.21 -16.22 8.80
C ASP A 33 -2.94 -16.47 7.31
N GLY A 34 -2.03 -17.40 7.02
CA GLY A 34 -1.63 -17.81 5.67
C GLY A 34 -0.48 -17.00 5.05
N ASN A 35 -0.24 -17.26 3.76
CA ASN A 35 0.84 -16.67 2.98
C ASN A 35 0.56 -15.18 2.64
N VAL A 36 -0.71 -14.79 2.55
CA VAL A 36 -1.12 -13.40 2.28
C VAL A 36 -1.35 -12.68 3.61
N ARG A 37 -0.48 -11.71 3.90
CA ARG A 37 -0.50 -10.91 5.13
C ARG A 37 -1.44 -9.72 5.09
N ALA A 38 -1.66 -9.12 3.93
CA ALA A 38 -2.57 -7.99 3.81
C ALA A 38 -2.97 -7.72 2.36
N TYR A 39 -4.04 -6.94 2.22
CA TYR A 39 -4.39 -6.29 0.96
C TYR A 39 -4.10 -4.80 1.06
N ALA A 40 -3.46 -4.26 0.03
CA ALA A 40 -3.12 -2.85 -0.09
C ALA A 40 -3.71 -2.27 -1.38
N SER A 41 -3.91 -0.96 -1.36
CA SER A 41 -4.16 -0.15 -2.54
C SER A 41 -3.04 0.85 -2.68
N VAL A 42 -2.48 0.98 -3.88
CA VAL A 42 -1.37 1.89 -4.16
C VAL A 42 -1.86 2.98 -5.09
N ASN A 43 -1.56 4.23 -4.75
CA ASN A 43 -1.85 5.41 -5.56
C ASN A 43 -0.53 5.95 -6.12
N LEU A 44 -0.46 6.12 -7.43
CA LEU A 44 0.69 6.64 -8.15
C LEU A 44 0.38 8.07 -8.59
N ASN A 45 1.19 9.02 -8.15
CA ASN A 45 1.11 10.46 -8.47
C ASN A 45 -0.30 11.06 -8.31
N ASP A 46 -1.10 10.54 -7.37
CA ASP A 46 -2.50 10.93 -7.15
C ASP A 46 -3.41 10.86 -8.39
N CYS A 47 -2.94 10.23 -9.47
CA CYS A 47 -3.63 10.15 -10.75
C CYS A 47 -4.02 8.73 -11.12
N PHE A 48 -3.41 7.73 -10.49
CA PHE A 48 -3.66 6.32 -10.81
C PHE A 48 -3.68 5.43 -9.57
N ALA A 49 -4.79 4.73 -9.34
CA ALA A 49 -4.94 3.82 -8.21
C ALA A 49 -4.95 2.35 -8.65
N ILE A 50 -4.07 1.55 -8.05
CA ILE A 50 -4.03 0.10 -8.17
C ILE A 50 -4.63 -0.50 -6.91
N ARG A 51 -5.78 -1.16 -7.04
CA ARG A 51 -6.43 -1.88 -5.95
C ARG A 51 -6.04 -3.35 -5.97
N ASN A 52 -6.25 -4.03 -4.85
CA ASN A 52 -6.09 -5.48 -4.73
C ASN A 52 -4.63 -5.96 -4.83
N VAL A 53 -3.67 -5.11 -4.41
CA VAL A 53 -2.27 -5.51 -4.25
C VAL A 53 -2.17 -6.40 -3.02
N LYS A 54 -1.59 -7.59 -3.17
CA LYS A 54 -1.45 -8.55 -2.07
C LYS A 54 -0.05 -8.41 -1.47
N ILE A 55 0.02 -8.34 -0.15
CA ILE A 55 1.29 -8.42 0.59
C ILE A 55 1.44 -9.88 1.02
N VAL A 56 2.52 -10.52 0.58
CA VAL A 56 2.78 -11.95 0.75
C VAL A 56 4.06 -12.13 1.55
N ASP A 57 4.05 -13.05 2.49
CA ASP A 57 5.19 -13.34 3.36
C ASP A 57 5.82 -14.67 2.97
N SER A 58 7.03 -14.63 2.45
CA SER A 58 7.76 -15.82 2.04
C SER A 58 9.06 -15.97 2.80
N THR A 59 9.76 -17.08 2.60
CA THR A 59 11.02 -17.39 3.26
C THR A 59 12.12 -16.36 2.98
N LYS A 60 11.98 -15.57 1.90
CA LYS A 60 12.88 -14.48 1.53
C LYS A 60 12.45 -13.10 2.06
N GLY A 61 11.38 -13.04 2.85
CA GLY A 61 10.80 -11.80 3.37
C GLY A 61 9.47 -11.43 2.72
N LEU A 62 8.95 -10.28 3.14
CA LEU A 62 7.68 -9.73 2.64
C LEU A 62 7.86 -9.16 1.23
N PHE A 63 6.93 -9.48 0.34
CA PHE A 63 6.88 -8.93 -1.00
C PHE A 63 5.46 -8.64 -1.46
N ILE A 64 5.35 -7.79 -2.47
CA ILE A 64 4.08 -7.50 -3.13
C ILE A 64 3.80 -8.46 -4.29
N ALA A 65 2.59 -9.01 -4.31
CA ALA A 65 2.02 -9.70 -5.46
C ALA A 65 0.99 -8.79 -6.11
N MET A 66 1.20 -8.53 -7.41
CA MET A 66 0.33 -7.65 -8.17
C MET A 66 -1.08 -8.23 -8.31
N PRO A 67 -2.09 -7.37 -8.57
CA PRO A 67 -3.41 -7.81 -8.97
C PRO A 67 -3.30 -8.69 -10.21
N SER A 68 -3.80 -9.92 -10.11
CA SER A 68 -3.75 -10.90 -11.19
C SER A 68 -5.14 -11.45 -11.49
N TYR A 69 -5.36 -11.82 -12.74
CA TYR A 69 -6.57 -12.49 -13.20
C TYR A 69 -6.24 -13.89 -13.68
N LYS A 70 -7.19 -14.81 -13.54
CA LYS A 70 -7.09 -16.16 -14.08
C LYS A 70 -7.53 -16.12 -15.54
N ALA A 71 -6.61 -16.39 -16.46
CA ALA A 71 -6.90 -16.51 -17.88
C ALA A 71 -7.66 -17.82 -18.17
N GLY A 72 -8.35 -17.88 -19.32
CA GLY A 72 -9.16 -19.04 -19.70
C GLY A 72 -8.39 -20.36 -19.85
N ASN A 73 -7.07 -20.28 -20.02
CA ASN A 73 -6.16 -21.44 -20.03
C ASN A 73 -5.76 -21.92 -18.62
N GLY A 74 -6.27 -21.29 -17.56
CA GLY A 74 -5.94 -21.62 -16.17
C GLY A 74 -4.69 -20.92 -15.61
N GLU A 75 -3.96 -20.17 -16.44
CA GLU A 75 -2.77 -19.42 -16.04
C GLU A 75 -3.15 -18.09 -15.36
N TYR A 76 -2.39 -17.69 -14.34
CA TYR A 76 -2.58 -16.37 -13.72
C TYR A 76 -1.69 -15.35 -14.40
N LYS A 77 -2.28 -14.23 -14.82
CA LYS A 77 -1.56 -13.10 -15.42
C LYS A 77 -1.77 -11.85 -14.60
N ASP A 78 -0.68 -11.14 -14.36
CA ASP A 78 -0.73 -9.84 -13.68
C ASP A 78 -1.43 -8.82 -14.59
N ILE A 79 -2.38 -8.08 -14.00
CA ILE A 79 -3.13 -7.01 -14.67
C ILE A 79 -2.23 -5.77 -14.81
N CYS A 80 -1.40 -5.53 -13.81
CA CYS A 80 -0.44 -4.44 -13.80
C CYS A 80 0.91 -4.96 -13.30
N PHE A 81 1.98 -4.50 -13.93
CA PHE A 81 3.33 -4.90 -13.60
C PHE A 81 4.28 -3.70 -13.75
N PRO A 82 5.23 -3.53 -12.82
CA PRO A 82 6.27 -2.51 -12.96
C PRO A 82 7.18 -2.89 -14.12
N VAL A 83 7.48 -1.92 -15.00
CA VAL A 83 8.33 -2.15 -16.18
C VAL A 83 9.81 -2.09 -15.80
N THR A 84 10.19 -1.19 -14.89
CA THR A 84 11.58 -1.00 -14.47
C THR A 84 11.86 -1.68 -13.13
N LYS A 85 13.10 -2.16 -12.96
CA LYS A 85 13.55 -2.79 -11.71
C LYS A 85 13.55 -1.80 -10.55
N GLU A 86 14.01 -0.58 -10.78
CA GLU A 86 14.09 0.47 -9.77
C GLU A 86 12.70 0.80 -9.19
N PHE A 87 11.70 0.93 -10.06
CA PHE A 87 10.32 1.19 -9.62
C PHE A 87 9.73 -0.01 -8.89
N ARG A 88 10.03 -1.24 -9.32
CA ARG A 88 9.62 -2.45 -8.61
C ARG A 88 10.15 -2.47 -7.18
N GLU A 89 11.42 -2.12 -6.98
CA GLU A 89 12.05 -2.07 -5.66
C GLU A 89 11.43 -0.95 -4.80
N GLN A 90 11.28 0.25 -5.35
CA GLN A 90 10.63 1.38 -4.66
C GLN A 90 9.19 1.05 -4.23
N LEU A 91 8.41 0.44 -5.12
CA LEU A 91 7.03 0.06 -4.85
C LEU A 91 6.96 -1.02 -3.78
N ASN A 92 7.83 -2.03 -3.83
CA ASN A 92 7.88 -3.07 -2.82
C ASN A 92 8.23 -2.48 -1.45
N GLN A 93 9.24 -1.61 -1.41
CA GLN A 93 9.67 -0.93 -0.18
C GLN A 93 8.55 -0.07 0.40
N ALA A 94 7.94 0.82 -0.39
CA ALA A 94 6.86 1.70 0.04
C ALA A 94 5.66 0.93 0.63
N VAL A 95 5.30 -0.21 0.01
CA VAL A 95 4.18 -1.03 0.50
C VAL A 95 4.55 -1.79 1.78
N VAL A 96 5.77 -2.32 1.88
CA VAL A 96 6.23 -3.01 3.08
C VAL A 96 6.34 -2.04 4.26
N ASP A 97 6.86 -0.83 4.04
CA ASP A 97 6.93 0.22 5.07
C ASP A 97 5.53 0.63 5.55
N ALA A 98 4.59 0.87 4.63
CA ALA A 98 3.20 1.17 4.99
C ALA A 98 2.53 0.02 5.75
N TYR A 99 2.83 -1.23 5.38
CA TYR A 99 2.33 -2.41 6.09
C TYR A 99 2.87 -2.48 7.52
N GLN A 100 4.17 -2.28 7.72
CA GLN A 100 4.77 -2.28 9.06
C GLN A 100 4.17 -1.18 9.93
N GLN A 101 4.02 0.04 9.39
CA GLN A 101 3.37 1.16 10.10
C GLN A 101 1.92 0.83 10.48
N ALA A 102 1.14 0.27 9.57
CA ALA A 102 -0.24 -0.12 9.83
C ALA A 102 -0.32 -1.26 10.87
N LEU A 103 0.65 -2.17 10.88
CA LEU A 103 0.73 -3.26 11.85
C LEU A 103 1.01 -2.73 13.27
N THR A 104 1.98 -1.82 13.40
CA THR A 104 2.28 -1.13 14.67
C THR A 104 1.07 -0.34 15.17
N GLN A 105 0.37 0.38 14.27
CA GLN A 105 -0.80 1.16 14.61
C GLN A 105 -1.98 0.27 15.04
N SER A 106 -2.22 -0.84 14.34
CA SER A 106 -3.27 -1.81 14.69
C SER A 106 -3.02 -2.45 16.06
N GLN A 107 -1.77 -2.76 16.42
CA GLN A 107 -1.43 -3.29 17.74
C GLN A 107 -1.58 -2.24 18.85
N ALA A 108 -1.18 -0.99 18.60
CA ALA A 108 -1.33 0.10 19.55
C ALA A 108 -2.82 0.38 19.85
N GLN A 109 -3.67 0.37 18.81
CA GLN A 109 -5.10 0.60 18.95
C GLN A 109 -5.79 -0.55 19.71
N GLY A 110 -5.37 -1.81 19.45
CA GLY A 110 -5.84 -2.97 20.21
C GLY A 110 -5.51 -2.90 21.70
N ARG A 111 -4.33 -2.37 22.08
CA ARG A 111 -3.97 -2.13 23.48
C ARG A 111 -4.81 -1.02 24.13
N GLN A 112 -5.02 0.10 23.42
CA GLN A 112 -5.82 1.22 23.95
C GLN A 112 -7.28 0.85 24.20
N LEU A 113 -7.88 0.03 23.32
CA LEU A 113 -9.24 -0.49 23.51
C LEU A 113 -9.35 -1.44 24.71
N MET A 114 -8.32 -2.25 24.97
CA MET A 114 -8.28 -3.16 26.12
C MET A 114 -8.07 -2.42 27.45
N GLU A 115 -7.30 -1.34 27.45
CA GLU A 115 -7.07 -0.49 28.64
C GLU A 115 -8.33 0.31 29.03
N GLN A 116 -9.14 0.75 28.05
CA GLN A 116 -10.42 1.41 28.31
C GLN A 116 -11.51 0.44 28.81
N ALA A 117 -11.50 -0.82 28.35
CA ALA A 117 -12.44 -1.85 28.80
C ALA A 117 -12.12 -2.42 30.20
N SER A 118 -10.96 -2.08 30.76
CA SER A 118 -10.49 -2.58 32.07
C SER A 118 -10.74 -1.61 33.23
N GLN A 119 -11.44 -0.49 33.00
CA GLN A 119 -11.85 0.39 34.10
C GLN A 119 -13.01 -0.26 34.86
N PRO A 120 -12.85 -0.62 36.15
CA PRO A 120 -13.95 -1.15 36.93
C PRO A 120 -15.01 -0.06 37.11
N GLU A 121 -16.24 -0.37 36.70
CA GLU A 121 -17.45 0.36 37.09
C GLU A 121 -17.42 0.59 38.60
N GLN A 122 -17.11 1.82 39.02
CA GLN A 122 -17.34 2.25 40.39
C GLN A 122 -18.85 2.31 40.58
N GLN A 123 -19.41 1.27 41.21
CA GLN A 123 -20.78 1.27 41.75
C GLN A 123 -21.01 2.56 42.55
N PRO A 124 -21.98 3.41 42.18
CA PRO A 124 -22.38 4.51 43.03
C PRO A 124 -23.20 3.93 44.18
N GLY A 125 -22.58 3.89 45.36
CA GLY A 125 -23.17 4.09 46.69
C GLY A 125 -24.59 3.56 46.91
N MET A 126 -24.64 2.39 47.56
CA MET A 126 -25.76 1.92 48.37
C MET A 126 -26.18 3.01 49.37
N GLN A 127 -27.27 3.73 49.09
CA GLN A 127 -27.90 4.63 50.06
C GLN A 127 -29.12 3.94 50.66
N MET A 128 -28.90 3.47 51.89
CA MET A 128 -29.96 3.17 52.86
C MET A 128 -30.71 4.47 53.19
N ALA A 129 -31.99 4.53 52.84
CA ALA A 129 -33.01 5.34 53.49
C ALA A 129 -34.24 4.42 53.55
N GLY A 130 -34.66 3.90 54.71
CA GLY A 130 -35.08 4.67 55.86
C GLY A 130 -36.56 4.97 55.69
N LEU A 131 -37.42 4.02 56.09
CA LEU A 131 -38.80 4.14 56.63
C LEU A 131 -39.47 2.76 56.64
#